data_AF-A0A0K2RSQ5-F1
#
_entry.id   AF-A0A0K2RSQ5-F1
#
_cell.length_a   1.000
_cell.length_b   1.000
_cell.length_c   1.000
_cell.angle_alpha   90.00
_cell.angle_beta   90.00
_cell.angle_gamma   90.00
#
_symmetry.space_group_name_H-M   'P 1'
#
loop_
_entity.id
_entity.type
_entity.pdbx_description
1 polymer ?
#
loop_
_entity_poly.entity_id
_entity_poly.type
_entity_poly.pdbx_seq_one_letter_code
_entity_poly.pdbx_strand_id
1 'polypeptide(L)'
;MFQPSKRLTALGSALVLFLAMSAVASCSGPSGTPSPATSNGPLTGPTSGSAPPTATPTATTDAAEFCGAGSAIHYDRSAFQPAPRIDNKWFPLKPGMQYTTKGMVKSADGTTERTVVHSVTGLTKVIDGVKTLVMWDRDYYDGQLVESELAFFAQTEKGAVWLFGEYPEEYENGTFTGAPRTFIHGISKAQAGIAMQDQPVTGTPGYVQAHAPDVGFLDCGTVFKQHERVCVPAACYDDVLTVDEYNPLEPSVGHQQKLYSAGTGLVKVTAIGGADQESLDLIKAEALADSALTEINRQALELDGHAYQVSASVYGTTPRAEVATPGSSG
;
A
#
# COMPACT_ATOMS: atom_id res chain seq x y z
N MET A 1 -1.70 5.10 -2.30
CA MET A 1 -1.90 3.68 -2.71
C MET A 1 -3.34 3.43 -3.21
N PHE A 2 -3.88 2.20 -3.39
CA PHE A 2 -5.35 2.00 -3.48
C PHE A 2 -5.95 2.23 -2.09
N GLN A 3 -6.32 3.48 -1.82
CA GLN A 3 -7.10 3.85 -0.65
C GLN A 3 -8.48 4.35 -1.12
N PRO A 4 -9.54 3.53 -1.02
CA PRO A 4 -10.90 4.02 -1.18
C PRO A 4 -11.20 4.89 0.05
N SER A 5 -11.13 6.21 -0.11
CA SER A 5 -11.45 7.16 0.94
C SER A 5 -12.89 6.94 1.38
N LYS A 6 -13.10 6.34 2.56
CA LYS A 6 -14.43 6.19 3.14
C LYS A 6 -14.90 7.59 3.53
N ARG A 7 -15.72 8.20 2.67
CA ARG A 7 -16.54 9.33 3.08
C ARG A 7 -17.40 8.87 4.25
N LEU A 8 -17.13 9.40 5.45
CA LEU A 8 -18.13 9.36 6.50
C LEU A 8 -19.34 10.12 5.98
N THR A 9 -20.47 9.42 5.89
CA THR A 9 -21.72 9.95 5.34
C THR A 9 -22.17 11.17 6.13
N ALA A 10 -22.08 12.34 5.50
CA ALA A 10 -22.54 13.60 6.08
C ALA A 10 -24.08 13.67 6.11
N LEU A 11 -24.69 13.00 7.08
CA LEU A 11 -26.12 13.09 7.40
C LEU A 11 -26.27 13.31 8.90
N GLY A 12 -26.82 14.47 9.26
CA GLY A 12 -26.95 14.89 10.65
C GLY A 12 -28.16 14.29 11.38
N SER A 13 -28.16 14.53 12.69
CA SER A 13 -29.26 14.36 13.64
C SER A 13 -29.62 12.94 14.13
N ALA A 14 -29.70 12.88 15.46
CA ALA A 14 -30.64 12.09 16.28
C ALA A 14 -30.29 10.63 16.69
N LEU A 15 -29.79 10.54 17.93
CA LEU A 15 -30.52 9.91 19.05
C LEU A 15 -30.53 8.35 19.18
N VAL A 16 -29.69 7.83 20.09
CA VAL A 16 -30.01 6.81 21.14
C VAL A 16 -30.38 5.38 20.66
N LEU A 17 -29.71 4.30 21.10
CA LEU A 17 -29.82 3.72 22.46
C LEU A 17 -28.76 2.61 22.70
N PHE A 18 -28.30 2.47 23.95
CA PHE A 18 -27.60 1.26 24.43
C PHE A 18 -28.53 0.03 24.48
N LEU A 19 -28.03 -1.18 24.22
CA LEU A 19 -28.41 -2.37 25.00
C LEU A 19 -27.31 -3.43 24.97
N ALA A 20 -27.24 -4.26 26.02
CA ALA A 20 -26.20 -5.26 26.24
C ALA A 20 -26.81 -6.65 26.55
N MET A 21 -25.94 -7.66 26.76
CA MET A 21 -26.24 -9.02 27.25
C MET A 21 -26.98 -9.95 26.24
N SER A 22 -26.81 -11.28 26.24
CA SER A 22 -26.11 -12.19 27.17
C SER A 22 -25.62 -13.49 26.49
N ALA A 23 -24.75 -14.24 27.17
CA ALA A 23 -24.25 -15.55 26.72
C ALA A 23 -25.11 -16.75 27.19
N VAL A 24 -24.95 -17.91 26.55
CA VAL A 24 -25.32 -19.24 27.09
C VAL A 24 -24.37 -20.32 26.54
N ALA A 25 -24.19 -21.41 27.30
CA ALA A 25 -23.21 -22.47 27.05
C ALA A 25 -23.78 -23.88 27.26
N SER A 26 -22.98 -24.92 26.96
CA SER A 26 -23.17 -26.37 27.26
C SER A 26 -23.95 -27.19 26.22
N CYS A 27 -23.78 -28.52 26.03
CA CYS A 27 -22.69 -29.48 26.34
C CYS A 27 -22.98 -30.87 25.69
N SER A 28 -21.90 -31.67 25.49
CA SER A 28 -21.86 -33.17 25.51
C SER A 28 -22.44 -34.04 24.35
N GLY A 29 -21.71 -35.15 24.04
CA GLY A 29 -22.13 -36.29 23.19
C GLY A 29 -22.93 -37.38 23.95
N PRO A 30 -22.95 -38.69 23.56
CA PRO A 30 -21.73 -39.52 23.39
C PRO A 30 -21.76 -40.78 22.45
N SER A 31 -20.57 -41.39 22.27
CA SER A 31 -20.19 -42.83 22.19
C SER A 31 -20.94 -43.94 21.40
N GLY A 32 -20.15 -44.80 20.71
CA GLY A 32 -20.51 -46.18 20.28
C GLY A 32 -19.30 -47.06 19.88
N THR A 33 -19.24 -48.31 20.36
CA THR A 33 -18.15 -49.33 20.24
C THR A 33 -18.75 -50.76 20.29
N PRO A 34 -18.02 -51.91 20.17
CA PRO A 34 -16.80 -52.32 19.42
C PRO A 34 -16.88 -53.76 18.78
N SER A 35 -15.71 -54.32 18.36
CA SER A 35 -15.32 -55.78 18.35
C SER A 35 -15.74 -56.73 17.18
N PRO A 36 -15.08 -57.92 16.98
CA PRO A 36 -13.69 -58.34 17.29
C PRO A 36 -12.97 -59.33 16.28
N ALA A 37 -11.74 -59.75 16.63
CA ALA A 37 -11.06 -61.07 16.39
C ALA A 37 -10.29 -61.34 15.05
N THR A 38 -8.94 -61.46 15.05
CA THR A 38 -8.06 -62.71 15.10
C THR A 38 -7.39 -63.08 13.74
N SER A 39 -6.23 -63.74 13.59
CA SER A 39 -5.09 -64.14 14.48
C SER A 39 -3.90 -64.76 13.68
N ASN A 40 -2.66 -64.75 14.24
CA ASN A 40 -1.46 -65.62 14.02
C ASN A 40 -1.05 -66.04 12.58
N GLY A 41 0.15 -65.73 12.03
CA GLY A 41 1.54 -66.07 12.42
C GLY A 41 2.27 -66.68 11.17
N PRO A 42 3.61 -66.97 11.11
CA PRO A 42 4.69 -66.95 12.12
C PRO A 42 5.97 -66.16 11.70
N LEU A 43 7.07 -66.31 12.48
CA LEU A 43 8.35 -65.58 12.43
C LEU A 43 9.41 -66.11 11.41
N THR A 44 10.22 -65.21 10.83
CA THR A 44 11.62 -65.49 10.40
C THR A 44 12.54 -64.26 10.46
N GLY A 45 13.77 -64.45 10.96
CA GLY A 45 15.06 -63.81 10.56
C GLY A 45 15.23 -62.28 10.48
N PRO A 46 16.18 -61.66 11.21
CA PRO A 46 16.56 -60.26 11.00
C PRO A 46 17.55 -60.10 9.84
N THR A 47 17.33 -59.12 8.97
CA THR A 47 18.33 -58.61 8.02
C THR A 47 18.52 -57.11 8.21
N SER A 48 19.76 -56.69 8.47
CA SER A 48 20.11 -55.28 8.63
C SER A 48 20.14 -54.57 7.28
N GLY A 49 18.98 -54.05 6.85
CA GLY A 49 18.90 -53.07 5.77
C GLY A 49 19.12 -51.67 6.32
N SER A 50 20.19 -50.99 5.90
CA SER A 50 20.38 -49.58 6.23
C SER A 50 19.31 -48.76 5.51
N ALA A 51 18.36 -48.21 6.26
CA ALA A 51 17.38 -47.27 5.71
C ALA A 51 18.10 -46.01 5.19
N PRO A 52 17.69 -45.44 4.03
CA PRO A 52 18.10 -44.10 3.65
C PRO A 52 17.67 -43.11 4.74
N PRO A 53 18.43 -42.03 5.00
CA PRO A 53 17.95 -40.99 5.89
C PRO A 53 16.66 -40.42 5.32
N THR A 54 15.55 -40.59 6.05
CA THR A 54 14.31 -39.86 5.78
C THR A 54 14.66 -38.39 5.76
N ALA A 55 14.61 -37.77 4.58
CA ALA A 55 14.74 -36.34 4.47
C ALA A 55 13.61 -35.73 5.30
N THR A 56 13.97 -35.15 6.45
CA THR A 56 13.06 -34.29 7.20
C THR A 56 12.55 -33.26 6.19
N PRO A 57 11.23 -33.13 5.96
CA PRO A 57 10.74 -32.02 5.16
C PRO A 57 11.20 -30.76 5.88
N THR A 58 12.14 -30.03 5.26
CA THR A 58 12.45 -28.68 5.69
C THR A 58 11.12 -27.95 5.63
N ALA A 59 10.60 -27.57 6.79
CA ALA A 59 9.43 -26.72 6.85
C ALA A 59 9.86 -25.36 6.32
N THR A 60 9.84 -25.21 4.99
CA THR A 60 9.69 -23.91 4.37
C THR A 60 8.45 -23.33 5.02
N THR A 61 8.63 -22.29 5.84
CA THR A 61 7.51 -21.50 6.30
C THR A 61 6.94 -20.86 5.05
N ASP A 62 5.87 -21.44 4.49
CA ASP A 62 5.23 -20.93 3.29
C ASP A 62 4.85 -19.48 3.56
N ALA A 63 5.58 -18.56 2.92
CA ALA A 63 5.40 -17.13 3.11
C ALA A 63 4.02 -16.76 2.55
N ALA A 64 3.24 -16.00 3.34
CA ALA A 64 1.84 -15.79 3.04
C ALA A 64 1.63 -15.10 1.68
N GLU A 65 0.80 -15.73 0.84
CA GLU A 65 0.49 -15.32 -0.52
C GLU A 65 -0.80 -14.49 -0.57
N PHE A 66 -0.70 -13.22 -0.14
CA PHE A 66 -1.89 -12.38 0.08
C PHE A 66 -2.65 -11.97 -1.19
N CYS A 67 -2.00 -11.96 -2.36
CA CYS A 67 -2.58 -11.57 -3.65
C CYS A 67 -2.71 -12.75 -4.64
N GLY A 68 -2.74 -13.98 -4.14
CA GLY A 68 -2.80 -15.22 -4.94
C GLY A 68 -1.44 -15.90 -5.14
N ALA A 69 -1.43 -17.04 -5.82
CA ALA A 69 -0.25 -17.91 -5.91
C ALA A 69 0.99 -17.19 -6.47
N GLY A 70 2.12 -17.29 -5.76
CA GLY A 70 3.38 -16.61 -6.08
C GLY A 70 3.50 -15.17 -5.57
N SER A 71 2.52 -14.63 -4.84
CA SER A 71 2.51 -13.24 -4.34
C SER A 71 3.26 -13.02 -3.01
N ALA A 72 3.96 -14.04 -2.49
CA ALA A 72 4.68 -13.96 -1.23
C ALA A 72 5.68 -12.79 -1.17
N ILE A 73 5.67 -12.04 -0.07
CA ILE A 73 6.58 -10.90 0.13
C ILE A 73 7.98 -11.41 0.48
N HIS A 74 8.91 -11.26 -0.45
CA HIS A 74 10.34 -11.57 -0.26
C HIS A 74 11.16 -10.30 -0.01
N TYR A 75 11.00 -9.73 1.19
CA TYR A 75 11.77 -8.55 1.61
C TYR A 75 13.22 -8.94 1.97
N ASP A 76 14.18 -8.22 1.37
CA ASP A 76 15.60 -8.26 1.72
C ASP A 76 16.13 -6.83 1.81
N ARG A 77 16.46 -6.39 3.02
CA ARG A 77 17.05 -5.07 3.32
C ARG A 77 18.31 -4.78 2.50
N SER A 78 19.10 -5.81 2.19
CA SER A 78 20.37 -5.67 1.46
C SER A 78 20.19 -5.45 -0.05
N ALA A 79 18.97 -5.62 -0.57
CA ALA A 79 18.65 -5.38 -1.97
C ALA A 79 18.39 -3.89 -2.30
N PHE A 80 18.37 -2.99 -1.31
CA PHE A 80 18.05 -1.57 -1.48
C PHE A 80 19.28 -0.68 -1.64
N GLN A 81 19.13 0.35 -2.48
CA GLN A 81 20.18 1.33 -2.74
C GLN A 81 20.54 2.12 -1.47
N PRO A 82 21.83 2.41 -1.18
CA PRO A 82 22.24 3.21 0.00
C PRO A 82 21.71 4.65 0.01
N ALA A 83 21.36 5.19 -1.16
CA ALA A 83 20.65 6.45 -1.33
C ALA A 83 19.38 6.17 -2.16
N PRO A 84 18.19 6.67 -1.76
CA PRO A 84 16.92 6.34 -2.41
C PRO A 84 16.73 7.12 -3.71
N ARG A 85 17.52 6.80 -4.72
CA ARG A 85 17.31 7.30 -6.09
C ARG A 85 16.27 6.40 -6.76
N ILE A 86 15.10 6.97 -7.03
CA ILE A 86 13.97 6.25 -7.62
C ILE A 86 13.81 6.72 -9.07
N ASP A 87 14.37 5.94 -9.99
CA ASP A 87 14.38 6.20 -11.45
C ASP A 87 13.69 5.09 -12.27
N ASN A 88 12.93 4.21 -11.61
CA ASN A 88 12.06 3.23 -12.23
C ASN A 88 11.27 3.85 -13.40
N LYS A 89 11.24 3.15 -14.55
CA LYS A 89 10.62 3.64 -15.79
C LYS A 89 9.19 4.14 -15.58
N TRP A 90 8.41 3.46 -14.75
CA TRP A 90 6.96 3.65 -14.60
C TRP A 90 6.59 4.48 -13.37
N PHE A 91 7.48 4.58 -12.39
CA PHE A 91 7.26 5.36 -11.17
C PHE A 91 8.54 6.11 -10.74
N PRO A 92 9.02 7.08 -11.56
CA PRO A 92 10.20 7.86 -11.24
C PRO A 92 9.87 8.94 -10.19
N LEU A 93 10.53 8.90 -9.03
CA LEU A 93 10.34 9.88 -7.96
C LEU A 93 11.60 10.74 -7.81
N LYS A 94 11.66 11.83 -8.58
CA LYS A 94 12.73 12.83 -8.50
C LYS A 94 12.33 13.96 -7.54
N PRO A 95 13.13 14.27 -6.49
CA PRO A 95 12.90 15.41 -5.62
C PRO A 95 12.65 16.72 -6.38
N GLY A 96 11.64 17.48 -5.94
CA GLY A 96 11.20 18.71 -6.60
C GLY A 96 10.21 18.51 -7.74
N MET A 97 9.85 17.27 -8.10
CA MET A 97 8.71 17.05 -9.00
C MET A 97 7.38 17.15 -8.24
N GLN A 98 6.41 17.82 -8.86
CA GLN A 98 5.02 17.84 -8.40
C GLN A 98 4.06 17.43 -9.51
N TYR A 99 3.07 16.64 -9.15
CA TYR A 99 2.03 16.13 -10.04
C TYR A 99 0.66 16.50 -9.47
N THR A 100 -0.27 16.90 -10.32
CA THR A 100 -1.66 17.16 -9.93
C THR A 100 -2.58 16.32 -10.78
N THR A 101 -3.28 15.37 -10.14
CA THR A 101 -4.36 14.61 -10.75
C THR A 101 -5.69 15.20 -10.31
N LYS A 102 -6.66 15.27 -11.22
CA LYS A 102 -7.96 15.88 -10.96
C LYS A 102 -9.07 15.16 -11.73
N GLY A 103 -10.24 15.06 -11.13
CA GLY A 103 -11.42 14.51 -11.78
C GLY A 103 -12.60 14.40 -10.82
N MET A 104 -13.38 13.33 -10.95
CA MET A 104 -14.64 13.18 -10.22
C MET A 104 -14.75 11.81 -9.56
N VAL A 105 -15.42 11.77 -8.41
CA VAL A 105 -15.92 10.54 -7.78
C VAL A 105 -17.44 10.56 -7.83
N LYS A 106 -18.05 9.55 -8.43
CA LYS A 106 -19.51 9.37 -8.51
C LYS A 106 -19.94 8.30 -7.51
N SER A 107 -20.83 8.64 -6.59
CA SER A 107 -21.37 7.72 -5.58
C SER A 107 -22.90 7.74 -5.60
N ALA A 108 -23.53 7.01 -4.66
CA ALA A 108 -24.98 7.07 -4.46
C ALA A 108 -25.46 8.47 -3.98
N ASP A 109 -24.60 9.20 -3.25
CA ASP A 109 -24.92 10.50 -2.63
C ASP A 109 -24.71 11.68 -3.60
N GLY A 110 -24.07 11.46 -4.75
CA GLY A 110 -23.89 12.47 -5.78
C GLY A 110 -22.62 12.29 -6.60
N THR A 111 -22.07 13.40 -7.09
CA THR A 111 -20.77 13.42 -7.76
C THR A 111 -19.96 14.57 -7.21
N THR A 112 -18.74 14.30 -6.79
CA THR A 112 -17.85 15.30 -6.18
C THR A 112 -16.55 15.42 -6.95
N GLU A 113 -16.01 16.63 -7.04
CA GLU A 113 -14.69 16.87 -7.62
C GLU A 113 -13.60 16.42 -6.64
N ARG A 114 -12.62 15.64 -7.12
CA ARG A 114 -11.43 15.23 -6.35
C ARG A 114 -10.17 15.75 -7.05
N THR A 115 -9.22 16.28 -6.27
CA THR A 115 -7.91 16.73 -6.74
C THR A 115 -6.84 16.21 -5.79
N VAL A 116 -5.80 15.56 -6.31
CA VAL A 116 -4.66 15.08 -5.52
C VAL A 116 -3.38 15.78 -5.99
N VAL A 117 -2.60 16.30 -5.04
CA VAL A 117 -1.31 16.98 -5.30
C VAL A 117 -0.18 16.12 -4.73
N HIS A 118 0.44 15.33 -5.59
CA HIS A 118 1.58 14.47 -5.24
C HIS A 118 2.88 15.26 -5.33
N SER A 119 3.66 15.30 -4.25
CA SER A 119 4.88 16.10 -4.17
C SER A 119 6.06 15.25 -3.75
N VAL A 120 7.02 15.07 -4.66
CA VAL A 120 8.26 14.35 -4.35
C VAL A 120 9.18 15.29 -3.59
N THR A 121 9.26 15.09 -2.27
CA THR A 121 10.07 15.94 -1.40
C THR A 121 11.56 15.67 -1.59
N GLY A 122 12.39 16.53 -1.00
CA GLY A 122 13.82 16.28 -0.80
C GLY A 122 14.14 15.61 0.53
N LEU A 123 13.15 15.06 1.24
CA LEU A 123 13.33 14.41 2.53
C LEU A 123 13.61 12.91 2.37
N THR A 124 14.37 12.35 3.31
CA THR A 124 14.53 10.90 3.47
C THR A 124 14.24 10.47 4.90
N LYS A 125 13.70 9.27 5.08
CA LYS A 125 13.46 8.66 6.40
C LYS A 125 14.17 7.31 6.45
N VAL A 126 14.51 6.79 7.63
CA VAL A 126 15.06 5.43 7.75
C VAL A 126 13.99 4.52 8.34
N ILE A 127 13.60 3.48 7.60
CA ILE A 127 12.61 2.48 8.02
C ILE A 127 13.27 1.11 7.87
N ASP A 128 13.27 0.31 8.94
CA ASP A 128 14.00 -0.96 9.02
C ASP A 128 15.45 -0.88 8.50
N GLY A 129 16.15 0.23 8.74
CA GLY A 129 17.53 0.43 8.24
C GLY A 129 17.67 0.72 6.74
N VAL A 130 16.58 0.69 5.96
CA VAL A 130 16.55 1.20 4.58
C VAL A 130 16.30 2.70 4.61
N LYS A 131 17.10 3.48 3.86
CA LYS A 131 16.81 4.89 3.64
C LYS A 131 15.76 5.01 2.53
N THR A 132 14.60 5.57 2.86
CA THR A 132 13.47 5.80 1.96
C THR A 132 13.41 7.28 1.55
N LEU A 133 12.88 7.55 0.36
CA LEU A 133 12.43 8.87 -0.09
C LEU A 133 11.03 9.13 0.45
N VAL A 134 10.76 10.36 0.92
CA VAL A 134 9.42 10.77 1.36
C VAL A 134 8.68 11.44 0.22
N MET A 135 7.51 10.91 -0.13
CA MET A 135 6.51 11.59 -0.96
C MET A 135 5.46 12.22 -0.04
N TRP A 136 5.01 13.43 -0.36
CA TRP A 136 3.92 14.10 0.37
C TRP A 136 2.74 14.32 -0.56
N ASP A 137 1.65 13.61 -0.28
CA ASP A 137 0.41 13.66 -1.03
C ASP A 137 -0.64 14.44 -0.24
N ARG A 138 -1.49 15.19 -0.95
CA ARG A 138 -2.61 15.95 -0.39
C ARG A 138 -3.84 15.74 -1.24
N ASP A 139 -4.88 15.21 -0.63
CA ASP A 139 -6.16 14.93 -1.29
C ASP A 139 -7.23 15.96 -0.91
N TYR A 140 -7.97 16.40 -1.91
CA TYR A 140 -8.97 17.45 -1.79
C TYR A 140 -10.28 17.02 -2.45
N TYR A 141 -11.39 17.12 -1.71
CA TYR A 141 -12.74 17.04 -2.27
C TYR A 141 -13.42 18.41 -2.25
N ASP A 142 -13.96 18.86 -3.38
CA ASP A 142 -14.52 20.21 -3.58
C ASP A 142 -13.60 21.34 -3.04
N GLY A 143 -12.28 21.13 -3.15
CA GLY A 143 -11.24 22.06 -2.68
C GLY A 143 -10.97 22.03 -1.17
N GLN A 144 -11.65 21.20 -0.39
CA GLN A 144 -11.36 20.97 1.04
C GLN A 144 -10.35 19.83 1.19
N LEU A 145 -9.28 20.05 1.96
CA LEU A 145 -8.33 19.00 2.33
C LEU A 145 -9.06 17.92 3.14
N VAL A 146 -8.98 16.67 2.69
CA VAL A 146 -9.50 15.50 3.42
C VAL A 146 -8.39 14.60 3.93
N GLU A 147 -7.22 14.62 3.28
CA GLU A 147 -6.08 13.78 3.64
C GLU A 147 -4.76 14.49 3.32
N SER A 148 -3.78 14.34 4.19
CA SER A 148 -2.40 14.77 3.98
C SER A 148 -1.45 13.65 4.40
N GLU A 149 -0.86 12.96 3.44
CA GLU A 149 -0.15 11.68 3.63
C GLU A 149 1.37 11.79 3.36
N LEU A 150 2.18 11.29 4.30
CA LEU A 150 3.59 10.95 4.03
C LEU A 150 3.70 9.48 3.63
N ALA A 151 4.16 9.21 2.40
CA ALA A 151 4.42 7.87 1.90
C ALA A 151 5.93 7.64 1.70
N PHE A 152 6.42 6.45 2.07
CA PHE A 152 7.86 6.14 2.13
C PHE A 152 8.28 5.12 1.08
N PHE A 153 9.05 5.54 0.08
CA PHE A 153 9.46 4.66 -1.02
C PHE A 153 10.96 4.38 -1.02
N ALA A 154 11.38 3.17 -1.43
CA ALA A 154 12.77 2.91 -1.79
C ALA A 154 12.84 2.00 -3.02
N GLN A 155 13.86 2.20 -3.85
CA GLN A 155 14.12 1.36 -5.02
C GLN A 155 15.23 0.36 -4.70
N THR A 156 15.01 -0.89 -5.13
CA THR A 156 16.04 -1.92 -5.10
C THR A 156 17.14 -1.65 -6.14
N GLU A 157 18.31 -2.28 -5.98
CA GLU A 157 19.38 -2.29 -7.00
C GLU A 157 18.91 -2.90 -8.34
N LYS A 158 17.82 -3.69 -8.30
CA LYS A 158 17.15 -4.28 -9.47
C LYS A 158 16.00 -3.43 -10.04
N GLY A 159 15.80 -2.19 -9.60
CA GLY A 159 14.82 -1.27 -10.20
C GLY A 159 13.39 -1.36 -9.70
N ALA A 160 13.01 -2.37 -8.90
CA ALA A 160 11.67 -2.45 -8.30
C ALA A 160 11.54 -1.44 -7.16
N VAL A 161 10.44 -0.67 -7.14
CA VAL A 161 10.12 0.34 -6.13
C VAL A 161 9.19 -0.28 -5.09
N TRP A 162 9.51 -0.10 -3.81
CA TRP A 162 8.76 -0.63 -2.68
C TRP A 162 8.16 0.49 -1.84
N LEU A 163 6.94 0.29 -1.32
CA LEU A 163 6.34 1.14 -0.28
C LEU A 163 6.66 0.55 1.10
N PHE A 164 7.25 1.37 1.97
CA PHE A 164 7.65 1.00 3.33
C PHE A 164 6.68 1.47 4.41
N GLY A 165 5.71 2.32 4.08
CA GLY A 165 4.76 2.85 5.04
C GLY A 165 4.04 4.09 4.55
N GLU A 166 2.91 4.38 5.18
CA GLU A 166 2.08 5.56 4.96
C GLU A 166 1.71 6.18 6.33
N TYR A 167 1.66 7.51 6.39
CA TYR A 167 1.11 8.30 7.50
C TYR A 167 0.09 9.29 6.93
N PRO A 168 -1.16 8.87 6.72
CA PRO A 168 -2.24 9.72 6.25
C PRO A 168 -2.91 10.43 7.44
N GLU A 169 -2.78 11.76 7.52
CA GLU A 169 -3.62 12.55 8.41
C GLU A 169 -4.96 12.85 7.73
N GLU A 170 -6.06 12.43 8.37
CA GLU A 170 -7.43 12.63 7.91
C GLU A 170 -8.01 13.95 8.45
N TYR A 171 -8.86 14.59 7.66
CA TYR A 171 -9.46 15.89 7.94
C TYR A 171 -10.95 15.92 7.56
N GLU A 172 -11.80 16.41 8.48
CA GLU A 172 -13.22 16.66 8.24
C GLU A 172 -13.53 18.15 8.44
N ASN A 173 -14.09 18.83 7.44
CA ASN A 173 -14.42 20.25 7.49
C ASN A 173 -13.24 21.14 7.94
N GLY A 174 -12.02 20.79 7.54
CA GLY A 174 -10.79 21.47 7.94
C GLY A 174 -10.30 21.18 9.37
N THR A 175 -10.93 20.24 10.08
CA THR A 175 -10.51 19.77 11.42
C THR A 175 -9.80 18.42 11.28
N PHE A 176 -8.58 18.31 11.82
CA PHE A 176 -7.86 17.03 11.90
C PHE A 176 -8.64 16.01 12.74
N THR A 177 -8.85 14.80 12.20
CA THR A 177 -9.61 13.72 12.86
C THR A 177 -8.74 12.57 13.35
N GLY A 178 -7.54 12.38 12.78
CA GLY A 178 -6.59 11.35 13.20
C GLY A 178 -5.66 10.91 12.08
N ALA A 179 -4.91 9.84 12.32
CA ALA A 179 -4.17 9.13 11.27
C ALA A 179 -4.35 7.59 11.40
N PRO A 180 -5.60 7.10 11.37
CA PRO A 180 -5.95 5.73 11.80
C PRO A 180 -5.38 4.64 10.88
N ARG A 181 -4.98 4.99 9.64
CA ARG A 181 -4.39 4.07 8.66
C ARG A 181 -2.86 4.05 8.68
N THR A 182 -2.20 4.72 9.64
CA THR A 182 -0.74 4.75 9.75
C THR A 182 -0.13 3.35 9.80
N PHE A 183 0.80 3.03 8.89
CA PHE A 183 1.61 1.82 8.98
C PHE A 183 3.07 2.08 8.60
N ILE A 184 3.98 1.33 9.22
CA ILE A 184 5.42 1.37 8.93
C ILE A 184 5.95 -0.06 8.95
N HIS A 185 6.70 -0.44 7.92
CA HIS A 185 7.29 -1.78 7.78
C HIS A 185 8.11 -2.21 9.00
N GLY A 186 7.92 -3.45 9.42
CA GLY A 186 8.60 -4.07 10.56
C GLY A 186 7.90 -3.83 11.90
N ILE A 187 6.92 -2.92 11.96
CA ILE A 187 6.13 -2.59 13.15
C ILE A 187 4.70 -3.09 12.95
N SER A 188 4.04 -3.58 14.00
CA SER A 188 2.64 -4.07 13.95
C SER A 188 2.38 -5.08 12.81
N LYS A 189 3.37 -5.94 12.55
CA LYS A 189 3.41 -6.93 11.45
C LYS A 189 3.26 -6.33 10.04
N ALA A 190 3.42 -5.02 9.86
CA ALA A 190 3.35 -4.39 8.56
C ALA A 190 4.53 -4.80 7.67
N GLN A 191 4.22 -5.15 6.43
CA GLN A 191 5.15 -5.64 5.42
C GLN A 191 5.17 -4.65 4.26
N ALA A 192 6.35 -4.12 3.98
CA ALA A 192 6.60 -3.39 2.74
C ALA A 192 6.31 -4.32 1.55
N GLY A 193 5.72 -3.78 0.49
CA GLY A 193 5.48 -4.49 -0.77
C GLY A 193 6.01 -3.70 -1.96
N ILE A 194 5.84 -4.25 -3.15
CA ILE A 194 6.30 -3.66 -4.40
C ILE A 194 5.25 -2.66 -4.88
N ALA A 195 5.50 -1.36 -4.74
CA ALA A 195 4.63 -0.33 -5.32
C ALA A 195 4.65 -0.38 -6.86
N MET A 196 5.83 -0.56 -7.45
CA MET A 196 6.01 -0.67 -8.90
C MET A 196 7.13 -1.66 -9.25
N GLN A 197 6.86 -2.58 -10.17
CA GLN A 197 7.84 -3.56 -10.65
C GLN A 197 8.90 -2.89 -11.55
N ASP A 198 10.11 -3.46 -11.63
CA ASP A 198 11.14 -3.05 -12.60
C ASP A 198 10.68 -3.32 -14.04
N GLN A 199 10.36 -4.59 -14.30
CA GLN A 199 9.87 -5.11 -15.57
C GLN A 199 8.48 -5.70 -15.35
N PRO A 200 7.43 -4.86 -15.31
CA PRO A 200 6.06 -5.35 -15.28
C PRO A 200 5.75 -6.12 -16.56
N VAL A 201 5.05 -7.26 -16.44
CA VAL A 201 4.68 -8.15 -17.55
C VAL A 201 3.25 -8.64 -17.35
N THR A 202 2.40 -8.53 -18.38
CA THR A 202 1.03 -9.05 -18.34
C THR A 202 1.00 -10.58 -18.23
N GLY A 203 0.07 -11.13 -17.46
CA GLY A 203 -0.10 -12.58 -17.33
C GLY A 203 0.81 -13.24 -16.29
N THR A 204 1.58 -12.47 -15.53
CA THR A 204 2.13 -12.91 -14.24
C THR A 204 1.07 -12.87 -13.14
N PRO A 205 1.27 -13.57 -12.00
CA PRO A 205 0.44 -13.37 -10.82
C PRO A 205 0.45 -11.92 -10.31
N GLY A 206 -0.54 -11.58 -9.49
CA GLY A 206 -0.57 -10.34 -8.73
C GLY A 206 0.52 -10.29 -7.66
N TYR A 207 0.89 -9.07 -7.24
CA TYR A 207 1.92 -8.79 -6.25
C TYR A 207 1.38 -7.91 -5.13
N VAL A 208 1.88 -8.10 -3.91
CA VAL A 208 1.52 -7.24 -2.78
C VAL A 208 2.24 -5.90 -2.91
N GLN A 209 1.48 -4.80 -2.88
CA GLN A 209 2.02 -3.45 -2.87
C GLN A 209 2.31 -2.96 -1.44
N ALA A 210 1.45 -3.33 -0.48
CA ALA A 210 1.75 -3.33 0.96
C ALA A 210 0.73 -4.18 1.74
N HIS A 211 1.11 -4.62 2.95
CA HIS A 211 0.21 -5.33 3.88
C HIS A 211 0.45 -4.87 5.32
N ALA A 212 -0.56 -4.30 5.99
CA ALA A 212 -0.51 -3.92 7.40
C ALA A 212 -1.80 -4.36 8.12
N PRO A 213 -1.81 -5.56 8.74
CA PRO A 213 -3.05 -6.18 9.22
C PRO A 213 -3.67 -5.46 10.42
N ASP A 214 -2.87 -4.85 11.30
CA ASP A 214 -3.35 -4.14 12.49
C ASP A 214 -4.20 -2.91 12.13
N VAL A 215 -3.95 -2.29 10.97
CA VAL A 215 -4.79 -1.22 10.39
C VAL A 215 -5.69 -1.71 9.26
N GLY A 216 -5.85 -3.03 9.07
CA GLY A 216 -6.71 -3.60 8.03
C GLY A 216 -6.34 -3.15 6.62
N PHE A 217 -5.04 -3.09 6.31
CA PHE A 217 -4.51 -2.67 5.03
C PHE A 217 -3.94 -3.86 4.26
N LEU A 218 -4.38 -4.06 3.02
CA LEU A 218 -3.76 -4.94 2.05
C LEU A 218 -4.05 -4.35 0.66
N ASP A 219 -3.00 -4.06 -0.10
CA ASP A 219 -3.13 -3.65 -1.50
C ASP A 219 -2.36 -4.59 -2.41
N CYS A 220 -2.98 -4.93 -3.54
CA CYS A 220 -2.54 -5.91 -4.51
C CYS A 220 -2.55 -5.30 -5.91
N GLY A 221 -1.41 -5.32 -6.59
CA GLY A 221 -1.29 -4.89 -7.97
C GLY A 221 -1.27 -6.10 -8.92
N THR A 222 -1.93 -5.99 -10.06
CA THR A 222 -1.77 -6.92 -11.20
C THR A 222 -1.52 -6.14 -12.48
N VAL A 223 -0.51 -6.55 -13.25
CA VAL A 223 -0.20 -5.91 -14.54
C VAL A 223 -1.27 -6.30 -15.56
N PHE A 224 -2.23 -5.40 -15.75
CA PHE A 224 -3.43 -5.63 -16.56
C PHE A 224 -3.14 -5.49 -18.06
N LYS A 225 -2.44 -4.41 -18.45
CA LYS A 225 -2.22 -4.07 -19.86
C LYS A 225 -1.00 -3.18 -20.05
N GLN A 226 -0.45 -3.17 -21.27
CA GLN A 226 0.75 -2.42 -21.64
C GLN A 226 0.62 -1.85 -23.06
N HIS A 227 1.55 -0.97 -23.41
CA HIS A 227 1.68 -0.34 -24.72
C HIS A 227 0.41 0.42 -25.16
N GLU A 228 -0.30 0.98 -24.18
CA GLU A 228 -1.49 1.79 -24.45
C GLU A 228 -1.11 3.20 -24.87
N ARG A 229 -2.02 3.87 -25.57
CA ARG A 229 -1.98 5.31 -25.84
C ARG A 229 -3.12 5.98 -25.08
N VAL A 230 -2.81 6.95 -24.24
CA VAL A 230 -3.77 7.63 -23.36
C VAL A 230 -3.60 9.13 -23.50
N CYS A 231 -4.70 9.87 -23.64
CA CYS A 231 -4.69 11.33 -23.61
C CYS A 231 -5.43 11.84 -22.38
N VAL A 232 -4.77 12.72 -21.65
CA VAL A 232 -5.26 13.43 -20.46
C VAL A 232 -4.98 14.94 -20.63
N PRO A 233 -5.51 15.84 -19.78
CA PRO A 233 -5.35 17.28 -20.00
C PRO A 233 -3.89 17.75 -20.01
N ALA A 234 -2.97 17.08 -19.30
CA ALA A 234 -1.55 17.40 -19.34
C ALA A 234 -0.87 17.09 -20.70
N ALA A 235 -1.15 15.91 -21.29
CA ALA A 235 -0.57 15.47 -22.56
C ALA A 235 -1.26 14.19 -23.10
N CYS A 236 -0.90 13.81 -24.34
CA CYS A 236 -1.05 12.44 -24.82
C CYS A 236 0.25 11.66 -24.61
N TYR A 237 0.13 10.46 -24.03
CA TYR A 237 1.21 9.55 -23.72
C TYR A 237 1.10 8.29 -24.58
N ASP A 238 2.24 7.85 -25.11
CA ASP A 238 2.44 6.54 -25.73
C ASP A 238 3.22 5.64 -24.77
N ASP A 239 3.11 4.32 -24.94
CA ASP A 239 3.69 3.31 -24.05
C ASP A 239 3.25 3.50 -22.58
N VAL A 240 1.95 3.37 -22.35
CA VAL A 240 1.34 3.39 -21.02
C VAL A 240 1.14 1.96 -20.49
N LEU A 241 1.49 1.76 -19.22
CA LEU A 241 1.27 0.58 -18.40
C LEU A 241 0.00 0.76 -17.57
N THR A 242 -0.89 -0.22 -17.54
CA THR A 242 -2.05 -0.25 -16.66
C THR A 242 -1.87 -1.34 -15.60
N VAL A 243 -1.91 -0.94 -14.34
CA VAL A 243 -1.96 -1.83 -13.17
C VAL A 243 -3.38 -1.81 -12.63
N ASP A 244 -3.97 -2.98 -12.39
CA ASP A 244 -5.22 -3.15 -11.66
C ASP A 244 -4.86 -3.33 -10.18
N GLU A 245 -5.22 -2.34 -9.35
CA GLU A 245 -4.93 -2.29 -7.91
C GLU A 245 -6.21 -2.55 -7.11
N TYR A 246 -6.13 -3.42 -6.10
CA TYR A 246 -7.30 -3.90 -5.36
C TYR A 246 -6.97 -4.37 -3.93
N ASN A 247 -7.93 -4.16 -3.02
CA ASN A 247 -7.90 -4.72 -1.68
C ASN A 247 -8.76 -6.00 -1.59
N PRO A 248 -8.17 -7.22 -1.53
CA PRO A 248 -8.92 -8.47 -1.43
C PRO A 248 -9.62 -8.68 -0.07
N LEU A 249 -9.35 -7.84 0.94
CA LEU A 249 -10.10 -7.82 2.21
C LEU A 249 -11.43 -7.07 2.08
N GLU A 250 -11.57 -6.18 1.09
CA GLU A 250 -12.75 -5.33 0.89
C GLU A 250 -13.27 -5.38 -0.56
N PRO A 251 -13.47 -6.56 -1.19
CA PRO A 251 -13.76 -6.69 -2.63
C PRO A 251 -15.04 -5.98 -3.10
N SER A 252 -15.94 -5.63 -2.18
CA SER A 252 -17.15 -4.85 -2.46
C SER A 252 -16.89 -3.37 -2.80
N VAL A 253 -15.71 -2.82 -2.47
CA VAL A 253 -15.37 -1.42 -2.73
C VAL A 253 -14.91 -1.17 -4.18
N GLY A 254 -14.72 -2.22 -4.97
CA GLY A 254 -14.20 -2.14 -6.34
C GLY A 254 -12.67 -2.14 -6.39
N HIS A 255 -12.13 -1.92 -7.58
CA HIS A 255 -10.70 -1.86 -7.88
C HIS A 255 -10.38 -0.48 -8.52
N GLN A 256 -9.11 -0.06 -8.57
CA GLN A 256 -8.65 1.03 -9.44
C GLN A 256 -7.72 0.48 -10.52
N GLN A 257 -7.99 0.83 -11.77
CA GLN A 257 -6.95 0.78 -12.80
C GLN A 257 -6.15 2.07 -12.77
N LYS A 258 -4.85 1.95 -12.53
CA LYS A 258 -3.89 3.04 -12.51
C LYS A 258 -2.97 2.93 -13.72
N LEU A 259 -2.93 4.01 -14.48
CA LEU A 259 -2.25 4.09 -15.76
C LEU A 259 -0.99 4.94 -15.59
N TYR A 260 0.16 4.35 -15.86
CA TYR A 260 1.49 4.90 -15.67
C TYR A 260 2.17 5.10 -17.02
N SER A 261 2.65 6.31 -17.30
CA SER A 261 3.46 6.58 -18.50
C SER A 261 4.94 6.53 -18.17
N ALA A 262 5.71 5.94 -19.09
CA ALA A 262 7.16 5.91 -19.03
C ALA A 262 7.76 7.31 -18.81
N GLY A 263 8.60 7.46 -17.78
CA GLY A 263 9.28 8.71 -17.41
C GLY A 263 8.41 9.80 -16.77
N THR A 264 7.08 9.61 -16.69
CA THR A 264 6.17 10.58 -16.06
C THR A 264 5.60 10.08 -14.74
N GLY A 265 5.27 8.79 -14.62
CA GLY A 265 4.54 8.26 -13.47
C GLY A 265 3.05 8.12 -13.77
N LEU A 266 2.21 8.23 -12.72
CA LEU A 266 0.76 8.12 -12.79
C LEU A 266 0.16 9.21 -13.68
N VAL A 267 -0.52 8.82 -14.76
CA VAL A 267 -1.21 9.74 -15.68
C VAL A 267 -2.73 9.68 -15.59
N LYS A 268 -3.32 8.56 -15.16
CA LYS A 268 -4.78 8.39 -15.02
C LYS A 268 -5.14 7.33 -13.97
N VAL A 269 -6.27 7.53 -13.30
CA VAL A 269 -6.95 6.55 -12.43
C VAL A 269 -8.38 6.35 -12.92
N THR A 270 -8.86 5.11 -12.93
CA THR A 270 -10.28 4.76 -13.21
C THR A 270 -10.75 3.63 -12.31
N ALA A 271 -11.89 3.79 -11.65
CA ALA A 271 -12.51 2.74 -10.85
C ALA A 271 -13.12 1.63 -11.72
N ILE A 272 -13.06 0.39 -11.23
CA ILE A 272 -13.70 -0.80 -11.80
C ILE A 272 -14.60 -1.42 -10.73
N GLY A 273 -15.92 -1.22 -10.86
CA GLY A 273 -16.89 -1.68 -9.87
C GLY A 273 -16.79 -0.93 -8.54
N GLY A 274 -17.58 -1.33 -7.54
CA GLY A 274 -17.72 -0.61 -6.28
C GLY A 274 -18.84 0.46 -6.30
N ALA A 275 -19.08 1.08 -5.14
CA ALA A 275 -20.07 2.16 -5.00
C ALA A 275 -19.54 3.52 -5.49
N ASP A 276 -18.25 3.78 -5.27
CA ASP A 276 -17.60 5.05 -5.57
C ASP A 276 -16.79 4.94 -6.86
N GLN A 277 -17.34 5.46 -7.96
CA GLN A 277 -16.73 5.43 -9.28
C GLN A 277 -15.84 6.66 -9.48
N GLU A 278 -14.57 6.51 -9.13
CA GLU A 278 -13.52 7.50 -9.38
C GLU A 278 -13.03 7.51 -10.84
N SER A 279 -12.76 8.70 -11.36
CA SER A 279 -11.85 8.91 -12.49
C SER A 279 -11.02 10.17 -12.24
N LEU A 280 -9.69 10.03 -12.19
CA LEU A 280 -8.73 11.15 -12.10
C LEU A 280 -7.86 11.18 -13.36
N ASP A 281 -7.57 12.36 -13.88
CA ASP A 281 -6.63 12.59 -14.97
C ASP A 281 -5.49 13.51 -14.52
N LEU A 282 -4.26 13.24 -14.96
CA LEU A 282 -3.14 14.15 -14.75
C LEU A 282 -3.39 15.46 -15.52
N ILE A 283 -3.52 16.56 -14.76
CA ILE A 283 -3.72 17.91 -15.31
C ILE A 283 -2.43 18.72 -15.32
N LYS A 284 -1.45 18.36 -14.49
CA LYS A 284 -0.16 19.06 -14.40
C LYS A 284 0.94 18.13 -13.89
N ALA A 285 2.12 18.21 -14.51
CA ALA A 285 3.37 17.66 -13.99
C ALA A 285 4.46 18.72 -14.18
N GLU A 286 5.18 19.08 -13.12
CA GLU A 286 6.19 20.15 -13.18
C GLU A 286 7.38 19.90 -12.27
N ALA A 287 8.53 20.47 -12.64
CA ALA A 287 9.65 20.64 -11.73
C ALA A 287 9.47 21.98 -11.00
N LEU A 288 9.42 21.92 -9.68
CA LEU A 288 9.29 23.09 -8.81
C LEU A 288 10.58 23.91 -8.79
N ALA A 289 10.43 25.22 -8.55
CA ALA A 289 11.55 26.06 -8.18
C ALA A 289 12.08 25.68 -6.78
N ASP A 290 13.36 25.91 -6.54
CA ASP A 290 14.04 25.56 -5.29
C ASP A 290 13.40 26.16 -4.02
N SER A 291 12.84 27.37 -4.11
CA SER A 291 12.08 27.98 -3.02
C SER A 291 10.80 27.21 -2.69
N ALA A 292 10.11 26.67 -3.71
CA ALA A 292 8.92 25.85 -3.52
C ALA A 292 9.25 24.44 -2.99
N LEU A 293 10.37 23.84 -3.43
CA LEU A 293 10.88 22.60 -2.83
C LEU A 293 11.25 22.80 -1.36
N THR A 294 11.89 23.93 -1.02
CA THR A 294 12.23 24.30 0.36
C THR A 294 10.98 24.39 1.23
N GLU A 295 9.91 25.04 0.75
CA GLU A 295 8.65 25.18 1.46
C GLU A 295 7.90 23.84 1.61
N ILE A 296 7.91 22.99 0.58
CA ILE A 296 7.33 21.63 0.64
C ILE A 296 8.09 20.75 1.64
N ASN A 297 9.44 20.81 1.65
CA ASN A 297 10.25 20.12 2.65
C ASN A 297 9.91 20.58 4.07
N ARG A 298 9.70 21.90 4.26
CA ARG A 298 9.32 22.49 5.56
C ARG A 298 7.96 21.97 6.03
N GLN A 299 6.94 22.02 5.17
CA GLN A 299 5.58 21.58 5.49
C GLN A 299 5.52 20.05 5.75
N ALA A 300 6.21 19.24 4.94
CA ALA A 300 6.29 17.80 5.16
C ALA A 300 7.07 17.42 6.45
N LEU A 301 8.01 18.26 6.91
CA LEU A 301 8.66 18.09 8.23
C LEU A 301 7.77 18.51 9.41
N GLU A 302 6.82 19.41 9.22
CA GLU A 302 5.78 19.69 10.24
C GLU A 302 4.87 18.47 10.42
N LEU A 303 4.53 17.80 9.31
CA LEU A 303 3.76 16.56 9.27
C LEU A 303 4.53 15.37 9.91
N ASP A 304 5.81 15.15 9.56
CA ASP A 304 6.68 14.19 10.27
C ASP A 304 6.77 14.54 11.76
N GLY A 305 6.84 15.84 12.09
CA GLY A 305 6.85 16.35 13.46
C GLY A 305 5.63 15.92 14.29
N HIS A 306 4.44 16.11 13.74
CA HIS A 306 3.16 15.80 14.37
C HIS A 306 2.93 14.28 14.51
N ALA A 307 3.38 13.49 13.54
CA ALA A 307 3.27 12.03 13.51
C ALA A 307 3.81 11.31 14.77
N TYR A 308 4.85 11.86 15.42
CA TYR A 308 5.38 11.33 16.69
C TYR A 308 4.41 11.45 17.86
N GLN A 309 3.45 12.37 17.79
CA GLN A 309 2.42 12.59 18.81
C GLN A 309 1.16 11.78 18.50
N VAL A 310 0.72 11.81 17.24
CA VAL A 310 -0.47 11.11 16.76
C VAL A 310 -0.29 9.59 16.75
N SER A 311 0.83 9.10 16.23
CA SER A 311 1.11 7.67 16.02
C SER A 311 2.35 7.24 16.81
N ALA A 312 2.39 7.58 18.10
CA ALA A 312 3.56 7.38 18.97
C ALA A 312 4.06 5.92 19.04
N SER A 313 3.16 4.94 18.97
CA SER A 313 3.48 3.50 19.06
C SER A 313 3.88 2.86 17.72
N VAL A 314 3.61 3.51 16.59
CA VAL A 314 3.99 3.03 15.25
C VAL A 314 5.01 4.00 14.65
N TYR A 315 4.56 5.13 14.12
CA TYR A 315 5.43 6.14 13.51
C TYR A 315 6.49 6.67 14.48
N GLY A 316 6.09 6.94 15.73
CA GLY A 316 6.96 7.52 16.77
C GLY A 316 8.17 6.66 17.15
N THR A 317 8.20 5.38 16.75
CA THR A 317 9.31 4.45 16.98
C THR A 317 10.43 4.55 15.92
N THR A 318 10.22 5.34 14.86
CA THR A 318 11.17 5.51 13.75
C THR A 318 12.10 6.73 13.91
N PRO A 319 13.30 6.73 13.30
CA PRO A 319 14.08 7.95 13.08
C PRO A 319 13.28 9.02 12.32
N ARG A 320 13.52 10.30 12.63
CA ARG A 320 12.87 11.45 11.96
C ARG A 320 13.22 11.51 10.48
N ALA A 321 12.36 12.16 9.71
CA ALA A 321 12.73 12.54 8.35
C ALA A 321 13.83 13.63 8.36
N GLU A 322 14.74 13.57 7.41
CA GLU A 322 15.89 14.46 7.25
C GLU A 322 15.93 15.04 5.84
N VAL A 323 16.33 16.31 5.68
CA VAL A 323 16.53 16.92 4.36
C VAL A 323 17.78 16.33 3.70
N ALA A 324 17.61 15.57 2.62
CA ALA A 324 18.70 15.02 1.81
C ALA A 324 18.94 15.85 0.54
N THR A 325 17.90 16.45 -0.04
CA THR A 325 17.96 17.38 -1.16
C THR A 325 17.31 18.71 -0.74
N PRO A 326 18.09 19.72 -0.31
CA PRO A 326 17.55 21.05 -0.09
C PRO A 326 17.18 21.68 -1.44
N GLY A 327 16.20 22.59 -1.44
CA GLY A 327 16.14 23.57 -2.51
C GLY A 327 17.25 24.61 -2.30
N SER A 328 17.92 25.03 -3.37
CA SER A 328 18.87 26.15 -3.32
C SER A 328 18.21 27.43 -2.80
N SER A 329 18.82 28.10 -1.83
CA SER A 329 18.52 29.51 -1.56
C SER A 329 19.07 30.36 -2.70
N GLY A 330 18.18 30.87 -3.56
CA GLY A 330 18.52 31.86 -4.60
C GLY A 330 18.80 33.25 -4.04
#